data_AF-A0AAV2WNF6-F1
#
_entry.id   AF-A0AAV2WNF6-F1
#
_cell.length_a   1.000
_cell.length_b   1.000
_cell.length_c   1.000
_cell.angle_alpha   90.00
_cell.angle_beta   90.00
_cell.angle_gamma   90.00
#
_symmetry.space_group_name_H-M   'P 1'
#
loop_
_entity.id
_entity.type
_entity.pdbx_description
1 polymer ?
#
loop_
_entity_poly.entity_id
_entity_poly.type
_entity_poly.pdbx_seq_one_letter_code
_entity_poly.pdbx_strand_id
1 'polypeptide(L)'
;MLALDGVLTALVSAFFLPLRIGAVPFPITVVVSGAVNAALVWVALQWTSSPRLAAAPMWAWLATVLGLALGGPGGDVVFDGAGVMAYAVLLLIVGGLLPPAAVLRRHL
;
A
#
# COMPACT_ATOMS: atom_id res chain seq x y z
N MET A 1 -8.74 7.05 -13.00
CA MET A 1 -8.63 7.57 -11.63
C MET A 1 -8.16 6.51 -10.63
N LEU A 2 -8.35 5.19 -10.86
CA LEU A 2 -7.86 4.13 -9.97
C LEU A 2 -6.35 4.21 -9.62
N ALA A 3 -5.49 4.60 -10.55
CA ALA A 3 -4.07 4.82 -10.26
C ALA A 3 -3.84 5.91 -9.19
N LEU A 4 -4.59 7.01 -9.26
CA LEU A 4 -4.57 8.06 -8.24
C LEU A 4 -5.13 7.53 -6.92
N ASP A 5 -6.17 6.70 -6.95
CA ASP A 5 -6.71 6.07 -5.75
C ASP A 5 -5.68 5.15 -5.07
N GLY A 6 -4.80 4.50 -5.84
CA GLY A 6 -3.64 3.77 -5.33
C GLY A 6 -2.65 4.68 -4.60
N VAL A 7 -2.34 5.84 -5.17
CA VAL A 7 -1.48 6.86 -4.52
C VAL A 7 -2.11 7.36 -3.22
N LEU A 8 -3.40 7.70 -3.24
CA LEU A 8 -4.12 8.16 -2.05
C LEU A 8 -4.14 7.08 -0.96
N THR A 9 -4.36 5.82 -1.36
CA THR A 9 -4.30 4.66 -0.45
C THR A 9 -2.91 4.56 0.18
N ALA A 10 -1.83 4.76 -0.58
CA ALA A 10 -0.46 4.71 -0.05
C ALA A 10 -0.22 5.83 0.98
N LEU A 11 -0.64 7.06 0.68
CA LEU A 11 -0.50 8.20 1.59
C LEU A 11 -1.23 7.97 2.91
N VAL A 12 -2.53 7.62 2.85
CA VAL A 12 -3.33 7.33 4.04
C VAL A 12 -2.72 6.18 4.84
N SER A 13 -2.31 5.10 4.16
CA SER A 13 -1.74 3.94 4.83
C SER A 13 -0.43 4.27 5.54
N ALA A 14 0.42 5.10 4.93
CA ALA A 14 1.70 5.51 5.48
C ALA A 14 1.52 6.40 6.72
N PHE A 15 0.65 7.42 6.64
CA PHE A 15 0.43 8.34 7.77
C PHE A 15 -0.23 7.68 8.98
N PHE A 16 -1.08 6.67 8.75
CA PHE A 16 -1.75 5.93 9.83
C PHE A 16 -1.04 4.61 10.20
N LEU A 17 0.09 4.29 9.57
CA LEU A 17 0.91 3.13 9.91
C LEU A 17 1.41 3.11 11.37
N PRO A 18 1.85 4.25 11.96
CA PRO A 18 2.31 4.27 13.34
C PRO A 18 1.18 4.37 14.36
N LEU A 19 -0.08 4.08 13.98
CA LEU A 19 -1.22 4.11 14.89
C LEU A 19 -0.98 3.15 16.08
N ARG A 20 -1.32 3.61 17.28
CA ARG A 20 -1.15 2.84 18.53
C ARG A 20 -2.43 2.87 19.33
N ILE A 21 -2.68 1.79 20.06
CA ILE A 21 -3.72 1.74 21.09
C ILE A 21 -2.97 1.70 22.43
N GLY A 22 -2.94 2.83 23.12
CA GLY A 22 -2.04 3.04 24.26
C GLY A 22 -0.57 2.89 23.84
N ALA A 23 0.18 2.01 24.51
CA ALA A 23 1.58 1.75 24.20
C ALA A 23 1.79 0.72 23.07
N VAL A 24 0.74 0.00 22.63
CA VAL A 24 0.86 -1.11 21.69
C VAL A 24 0.66 -0.63 20.25
N PRO A 25 1.59 -0.93 19.31
CA PRO A 25 1.38 -0.64 17.90
C PRO A 25 0.17 -1.39 17.32
N PHE A 26 -0.62 -0.69 16.51
CA PHE A 26 -1.83 -1.22 15.87
C PHE A 26 -1.82 -0.90 14.36
N PRO A 27 -1.06 -1.68 13.55
CA PRO A 27 -0.83 -1.41 12.13
C PRO A 27 -2.02 -1.85 11.26
N ILE A 28 -3.23 -1.40 11.61
CA ILE A 28 -4.48 -1.77 10.93
C ILE A 28 -4.48 -1.37 9.46
N THR A 29 -3.73 -0.33 9.10
CA THR A 29 -3.59 0.12 7.72
C THR A 29 -3.00 -0.93 6.81
N VAL A 30 -2.19 -1.88 7.31
CA VAL A 30 -1.67 -2.98 6.48
C VAL A 30 -2.81 -3.81 5.88
N VAL A 31 -3.81 -4.15 6.70
CA VAL A 31 -4.96 -4.95 6.28
C VAL A 31 -5.88 -4.13 5.37
N VAL A 32 -6.16 -2.87 5.76
CA VAL A 32 -7.02 -1.98 4.97
C VAL A 32 -6.40 -1.70 3.59
N SER A 33 -5.10 -1.43 3.53
CA SER A 33 -4.39 -1.17 2.26
C SER A 33 -4.45 -2.37 1.33
N GLY A 34 -4.24 -3.58 1.86
CA GLY A 34 -4.39 -4.82 1.10
C GLY A 34 -5.80 -5.00 0.53
N ALA A 35 -6.82 -4.81 1.36
CA ALA A 35 -8.21 -4.92 0.94
C ALA A 35 -8.59 -3.88 -0.14
N VAL A 36 -8.17 -2.63 0.06
CA VAL A 36 -8.42 -1.55 -0.91
C VAL A 36 -7.69 -1.81 -2.22
N ASN A 37 -6.41 -2.18 -2.19
CA ASN A 37 -5.67 -2.49 -3.42
C ASN A 37 -6.30 -3.67 -4.17
N ALA A 38 -6.74 -4.72 -3.47
CA ALA A 38 -7.47 -5.83 -4.09
C ALA A 38 -8.77 -5.37 -4.74
N ALA A 39 -9.53 -4.51 -4.07
CA ALA A 39 -10.75 -3.93 -4.63
C ALA A 39 -10.46 -3.05 -5.86
N LEU A 40 -9.41 -2.21 -5.82
CA LEU A 40 -9.02 -1.37 -6.96
C LEU A 40 -8.63 -2.19 -8.19
N VAL A 41 -7.83 -3.26 -8.00
CA VAL A 41 -7.46 -4.17 -9.10
C VAL A 41 -8.68 -4.95 -9.59
N TRP A 42 -9.53 -5.43 -8.69
CA TRP A 42 -10.76 -6.14 -9.05
C TRP A 42 -11.70 -5.25 -9.87
N VAL A 43 -11.90 -4.00 -9.45
CA VAL A 43 -12.65 -2.99 -10.21
C VAL A 43 -12.00 -2.77 -11.56
N ALA A 44 -10.67 -2.57 -11.62
CA ALA A 44 -10.00 -2.33 -12.90
C ALA A 44 -10.22 -3.47 -13.91
N LEU A 45 -10.20 -4.73 -13.46
CA LEU A 45 -10.45 -5.91 -14.30
C LEU A 45 -11.86 -5.95 -14.91
N GLN A 46 -12.83 -5.22 -14.36
CA GLN A 46 -14.18 -5.13 -14.94
C GLN A 46 -14.24 -4.20 -16.17
N TRP A 47 -13.24 -3.34 -16.33
CA TRP A 47 -13.19 -2.31 -17.38
C TRP A 47 -12.09 -2.55 -18.41
N THR A 48 -11.17 -3.50 -18.16
CA THR A 48 -10.13 -3.88 -19.11
C THR A 48 -9.83 -5.37 -19.05
N SER A 49 -9.64 -5.98 -20.23
CA SER A 49 -9.18 -7.36 -20.35
C SER A 49 -7.67 -7.50 -20.19
N SER A 50 -6.92 -6.40 -20.02
CA SER A 50 -5.47 -6.43 -19.85
C SER A 50 -5.09 -6.44 -18.37
N PRO A 51 -4.56 -7.57 -17.84
CA PRO A 51 -4.14 -7.66 -16.44
C PRO A 51 -3.06 -6.63 -16.10
N ARG A 52 -2.19 -6.28 -17.05
CA ARG A 52 -1.14 -5.27 -16.86
C ARG A 52 -1.74 -3.88 -16.59
N LEU A 53 -2.78 -3.50 -17.33
CA LEU A 53 -3.46 -2.22 -17.10
C LEU A 53 -4.26 -2.25 -15.80
N ALA A 54 -4.88 -3.38 -15.48
CA ALA A 54 -5.63 -3.53 -14.23
C ALA A 54 -4.75 -3.45 -12.96
N ALA A 55 -3.47 -3.77 -13.07
CA ALA A 55 -2.49 -3.66 -11.99
C ALA A 55 -1.99 -2.22 -11.73
N ALA A 56 -2.36 -1.24 -12.57
CA ALA A 56 -1.93 0.16 -12.43
C ALA A 56 -2.09 0.77 -11.01
N PRO A 57 -3.25 0.66 -10.32
CA PRO A 57 -3.40 1.13 -8.94
C PRO A 57 -2.39 0.53 -7.96
N MET A 58 -2.12 -0.77 -8.06
CA MET A 58 -1.17 -1.47 -7.20
C MET A 58 0.27 -0.97 -7.42
N TRP A 59 0.65 -0.73 -8.68
CA TRP A 59 1.97 -0.19 -9.00
C TRP A 59 2.13 1.27 -8.58
N ALA A 60 1.08 2.09 -8.77
CA ALA A 60 1.07 3.48 -8.32
C ALA A 60 1.22 3.56 -6.80
N TRP A 61 0.45 2.74 -6.07
CA TRP A 61 0.58 2.59 -4.61
C TRP A 61 2.01 2.21 -4.19
N LEU A 62 2.60 1.18 -4.82
CA LEU A 62 3.94 0.72 -4.46
C LEU A 62 4.99 1.80 -4.72
N ALA A 63 4.91 2.47 -5.87
CA ALA A 63 5.82 3.57 -6.21
C ALA A 63 5.73 4.71 -5.19
N THR A 64 4.53 5.06 -4.72
CA THR A 64 4.35 6.06 -3.66
C THR A 64 4.94 5.60 -2.33
N VAL A 65 4.68 4.37 -1.88
CA VAL A 65 5.26 3.83 -0.63
C VAL A 65 6.78 3.84 -0.69
N LEU A 66 7.37 3.39 -1.80
CA LEU A 66 8.82 3.42 -1.99
C LEU A 66 9.36 4.84 -2.02
N GLY A 67 8.68 5.78 -2.69
CA GLY A 67 9.04 7.19 -2.69
C GLY A 67 9.08 7.80 -1.29
N LEU A 68 8.08 7.50 -0.46
CA LEU A 68 8.04 7.94 0.95
C LEU A 68 9.17 7.32 1.80
N ALA A 69 9.69 6.17 1.39
CA ALA A 69 10.79 5.49 2.08
C ALA A 69 12.18 6.03 1.72
N LEU A 70 12.33 6.77 0.61
CA LEU A 70 13.63 7.31 0.15
C LEU A 70 14.13 8.51 0.96
N GLY A 71 13.31 9.05 1.87
CA GLY A 71 13.64 10.22 2.68
C GLY A 71 13.38 11.55 1.97
N GLY A 72 13.08 12.57 2.77
CA GLY A 72 12.80 13.93 2.35
C GLY A 72 13.97 14.89 2.60
N PRO A 73 13.81 16.18 2.21
CA PRO A 73 14.79 17.21 2.50
C PRO A 73 15.12 17.27 3.99
N GLY A 74 16.39 17.50 4.34
CA GLY A 74 16.81 17.53 5.75
C GLY A 74 17.08 16.16 6.39
N GLY A 75 16.89 15.06 5.65
CA GLY A 75 17.12 13.70 6.14
C GLY A 75 15.92 13.06 6.82
N ASP A 76 14.74 13.69 6.74
CA ASP A 76 13.50 13.19 7.34
C ASP A 76 13.03 11.91 6.61
N VAL A 77 12.58 10.90 7.33
CA VAL A 77 12.05 9.65 6.75
C VAL A 77 10.66 9.38 7.29
N VAL A 78 9.70 9.09 6.40
CA VAL A 78 8.29 8.86 6.77
C VAL A 78 8.13 7.61 7.65
N PHE A 79 9.00 6.63 7.48
CA PHE A 79 8.96 5.34 8.17
C PHE A 79 10.13 5.18 9.17
N ASP A 80 10.43 6.21 9.96
CA ASP A 80 11.54 6.23 10.93
C ASP A 80 11.27 5.50 12.27
N GLY A 81 10.18 4.73 12.35
CA GLY A 81 9.73 4.11 13.58
C GLY A 81 10.76 3.18 14.24
N ALA A 82 10.79 3.16 15.58
CA ALA A 82 11.69 2.30 16.36
C ALA A 82 11.07 0.93 16.71
N GLY A 83 11.94 -0.06 16.98
CA GLY A 83 11.53 -1.41 17.40
C GLY A 83 10.75 -2.16 16.31
N VAL A 84 9.60 -2.75 16.66
CA VAL A 84 8.74 -3.47 15.68
C VAL A 84 8.28 -2.54 14.55
N MET A 85 8.13 -1.23 14.82
CA MET A 85 7.70 -0.26 13.82
C MET A 85 8.75 0.04 12.74
N ALA A 86 10.03 -0.29 12.98
CA ALA A 86 11.07 -0.19 11.95
C ALA A 86 10.79 -1.11 10.75
N TYR A 87 10.03 -2.19 10.98
CA TYR A 87 9.66 -3.15 9.94
C TYR A 87 8.23 -2.94 9.42
N ALA A 88 7.51 -1.93 9.91
CA ALA A 88 6.10 -1.72 9.56
C ALA A 88 5.91 -1.45 8.05
N VAL A 89 6.86 -0.76 7.41
CA VAL A 89 6.82 -0.52 5.96
C VAL A 89 6.92 -1.82 5.16
N LEU A 90 7.70 -2.80 5.63
CA LEU A 90 7.78 -4.12 4.98
C LEU A 90 6.45 -4.87 5.11
N LEU A 91 5.83 -4.83 6.29
CA LEU A 91 4.49 -5.38 6.50
C LEU A 91 3.46 -4.70 5.61
N LEU A 92 3.53 -3.38 5.47
CA LEU A 92 2.66 -2.62 4.58
C LEU A 92 2.86 -3.04 3.12
N ILE A 93 4.10 -3.13 2.64
CA ILE A 93 4.45 -3.59 1.28
C ILE A 93 3.85 -4.98 1.03
N VAL A 94 4.14 -5.95 1.89
CA VAL A 94 3.66 -7.32 1.74
C VAL A 94 2.13 -7.40 1.81
N GLY A 95 1.52 -6.77 2.82
CA GLY A 95 0.07 -6.77 3.01
C GLY A 95 -0.70 -6.03 1.92
N GLY A 96 -0.10 -4.97 1.35
CA GLY A 96 -0.68 -4.19 0.26
C GLY A 96 -0.53 -4.84 -1.12
N LEU A 97 0.45 -5.74 -1.33
CA LEU A 97 0.70 -6.42 -2.60
C LEU A 97 0.05 -7.80 -2.70
N LEU A 98 0.03 -8.59 -1.62
CA LEU A 98 -0.44 -9.98 -1.70
C LEU A 98 -1.91 -10.11 -2.13
N PRO A 99 -2.87 -9.37 -1.53
CA PRO A 99 -4.28 -9.48 -1.94
C PRO A 99 -4.55 -9.10 -3.40
N PRO A 100 -4.11 -7.93 -3.94
CA PRO A 100 -4.32 -7.61 -5.36
C PRO A 100 -3.59 -8.56 -6.30
N ALA A 101 -2.39 -9.05 -5.95
CA ALA A 101 -1.69 -10.04 -6.75
C ALA A 101 -2.48 -11.37 -6.83
N ALA A 102 -3.11 -11.79 -5.74
CA ALA A 102 -3.99 -12.97 -5.74
C ALA A 102 -5.23 -12.78 -6.62
N VAL A 103 -5.82 -11.58 -6.65
CA VAL A 103 -6.91 -11.23 -7.57
C VAL A 103 -6.43 -11.31 -9.02
N LEU A 104 -5.28 -10.72 -9.33
CA LEU A 104 -4.73 -10.69 -10.68
C LEU A 104 -4.38 -12.09 -11.20
N ARG A 105 -3.81 -12.95 -10.34
CA ARG A 105 -3.44 -14.33 -10.69
C ARG A 105 -4.61 -15.16 -11.20
N ARG A 106 -5.85 -14.85 -10.80
CA ARG A 106 -7.04 -15.57 -11.29
C ARG A 106 -7.40 -15.25 -12.75
N HIS A 107 -6.73 -14.26 -13.36
CA HIS A 107 -7.01 -13.71 -14.69
C HIS A 107 -5.78 -13.74 -15.62
N LEU A 108 -4.71 -14.41 -15.19
CA LEU A 108 -3.51 -14.70 -15.98
C LEU A 108 -3.54 -16.16 -16.43
#